data_AF-A0A5K1HE76-F1
#
_entry.id   AF-A0A5K1HE76-F1
#
_cell.length_a   1.000
_cell.length_b   1.000
_cell.length_c   1.000
_cell.angle_alpha   90.00
_cell.angle_beta   90.00
_cell.angle_gamma   90.00
#
_symmetry.space_group_name_H-M   'P 1'
#
loop_
_entity.id
_entity.type
_entity.pdbx_description
1 polymer ?
#
loop_
_entity_poly.entity_id
_entity_poly.type
_entity_poly.pdbx_seq_one_letter_code
_entity_poly.pdbx_strand_id
1 'polypeptide(L)'
;MEERDWRIFREDHEIYIRGGKAPNPVREWRELHQINSKLVDNLLNLGFAKPKPIQMQAIPIGMSLRDLMAIAPTGEGKTLAYLLPIVQFLLPLERLNMEKFEQGPYAIVVVPTES
;
A
#
# COMPACT_ATOMS: atom_id res chain seq x y z
N MET A 1 2.51 20.88 5.23
CA MET A 1 3.15 20.88 3.90
C MET A 1 2.13 21.41 2.93
N GLU A 2 2.56 22.40 2.16
CA GLU A 2 1.79 22.96 1.05
C GLU A 2 1.83 22.00 -0.15
N GLU A 3 0.96 22.19 -1.15
CA GLU A 3 0.98 21.35 -2.37
C GLU A 3 2.34 21.35 -3.07
N ARG A 4 3.06 22.49 -3.03
CA ARG A 4 4.42 22.62 -3.58
C ARG A 4 5.40 21.65 -2.93
N ASP A 5 5.35 21.49 -1.62
CA ASP A 5 6.26 20.61 -0.88
C ASP A 5 6.06 19.15 -1.30
N TRP A 6 4.81 18.75 -1.51
CA TRP A 6 4.46 17.41 -1.97
C TRP A 6 4.86 17.15 -3.42
N ARG A 7 4.93 18.19 -4.25
CA ARG A 7 5.47 18.07 -5.60
C ARG A 7 6.98 17.83 -5.55
N ILE A 8 7.71 18.61 -4.77
CA ILE A 8 9.16 18.44 -4.58
C ILE A 8 9.46 17.06 -4.01
N PHE A 9 8.73 16.62 -2.98
CA PHE A 9 8.90 15.29 -2.40
C PHE A 9 8.74 14.16 -3.42
N ARG A 10 7.75 14.27 -4.32
CA ARG A 10 7.55 13.29 -5.40
C ARG A 10 8.70 13.32 -6.40
N GLU A 11 9.17 14.51 -6.77
CA GLU A 11 10.32 14.68 -7.66
C GLU A 11 11.60 14.06 -7.04
N ASP A 12 11.86 14.30 -5.74
CA ASP A 12 13.02 13.76 -5.01
C ASP A 12 13.03 12.23 -4.91
N HIS A 13 11.86 11.58 -5.00
CA HIS A 13 11.70 10.12 -4.92
C HIS A 13 11.35 9.49 -6.27
N GLU A 14 11.46 10.24 -7.37
CA GLU A 14 11.15 9.78 -8.74
C GLU A 14 9.71 9.21 -8.87
N ILE A 15 8.77 9.79 -8.13
CA ILE A 15 7.35 9.41 -8.13
C ILE A 15 6.60 10.26 -9.14
N TYR A 16 6.09 9.63 -10.21
CA TYR A 16 5.24 10.27 -11.21
C TYR A 16 3.81 9.75 -11.11
N ILE A 17 2.83 10.67 -11.14
CA ILE A 17 1.41 10.32 -11.01
C ILE A 17 0.64 10.85 -12.20
N ARG A 18 -0.23 10.01 -12.75
CA ARG A 18 -1.26 10.40 -13.72
C ARG A 18 -2.63 10.06 -13.15
N GLY A 19 -3.60 10.93 -13.39
CA GLY A 19 -4.96 10.81 -12.85
C GLY A 19 -5.35 11.99 -11.95
N GLY A 20 -6.59 11.99 -11.45
CA GLY A 20 -7.14 13.05 -10.60
C GLY A 20 -6.42 13.22 -9.25
N LYS A 21 -7.02 13.97 -8.32
CA LYS A 21 -6.43 14.31 -7.01
C LYS A 21 -6.06 13.06 -6.20
N ALA A 22 -4.80 12.63 -6.27
CA ALA A 22 -4.30 11.52 -5.46
C ALA A 22 -3.97 11.98 -4.04
N PRO A 23 -4.19 11.12 -3.01
CA PRO A 23 -3.69 11.38 -1.67
C PRO A 23 -2.18 11.66 -1.71
N ASN A 24 -1.72 12.47 -0.76
CA ASN A 24 -0.30 12.73 -0.63
C ASN A 24 0.46 11.45 -0.27
N PRO A 25 1.71 11.30 -0.76
CA PRO A 25 2.53 10.17 -0.39
C PRO A 25 2.86 10.25 1.10
N VAL A 26 3.23 9.12 1.69
CA VAL A 26 3.75 9.06 3.06
C VAL A 26 5.26 8.99 3.06
N ARG A 27 5.89 9.63 4.04
CA ARG A 27 7.34 9.68 4.22
C ARG A 27 7.82 8.58 5.16
N GLU A 28 6.99 8.28 6.15
CA GLU A 28 7.25 7.31 7.21
C GLU A 28 5.99 6.46 7.44
N TRP A 29 6.16 5.21 7.90
CA TRP A 29 5.03 4.32 8.15
C TRP A 29 4.02 4.89 9.15
N ARG A 30 4.49 5.69 10.12
CA ARG A 30 3.65 6.29 11.15
C ARG A 30 2.73 7.40 10.63
N GLU A 31 2.92 7.87 9.40
CA GLU A 31 2.01 8.82 8.73
C GLU A 31 0.76 8.13 8.17
N LEU A 32 0.74 6.79 8.10
CA LEU A 32 -0.41 6.01 7.67
C LEU A 32 -1.43 5.87 8.83
N HIS A 33 -2.05 6.97 9.21
CA HIS A 33 -2.98 7.04 10.36
C HIS A 33 -4.22 6.13 10.23
N GLN A 34 -4.56 5.72 9.00
CA GLN A 34 -5.69 4.82 8.72
C GLN A 34 -5.33 3.33 8.90
N ILE A 35 -4.05 3.01 9.13
CA ILE A 35 -3.57 1.65 9.30
C ILE A 35 -3.46 1.33 10.79
N ASN A 36 -3.82 0.10 11.15
CA ASN A 36 -3.69 -0.44 12.49
C ASN A 36 -2.24 -0.31 12.98
N SER A 37 -2.05 0.26 14.17
CA SER A 37 -0.71 0.49 14.73
C SER A 37 0.12 -0.78 14.85
N LYS A 38 -0.50 -1.94 15.11
CA LYS A 38 0.20 -3.23 15.15
C LYS A 38 0.80 -3.63 13.80
N LEU A 39 0.14 -3.28 12.69
CA LEU A 39 0.73 -3.52 11.36
C LEU A 39 1.96 -2.64 11.16
N VAL A 40 1.88 -1.37 11.55
CA VAL A 40 3.02 -0.44 11.48
C VAL A 40 4.18 -0.93 12.33
N ASP A 41 3.91 -1.38 13.57
CA ASP A 41 4.95 -1.91 14.45
C ASP A 41 5.55 -3.21 13.90
N ASN A 42 4.73 -4.08 13.30
CA ASN A 42 5.22 -5.30 12.63
C ASN A 42 6.12 -4.99 11.43
N LEU A 43 5.80 -3.98 10.63
CA LEU A 43 6.66 -3.54 9.52
C LEU A 43 8.04 -3.13 10.03
N LEU A 44 8.10 -2.32 11.08
CA LEU A 44 9.34 -1.87 11.69
C LEU A 44 10.14 -3.06 12.28
N ASN A 45 9.47 -3.97 12.98
CA ASN A 45 10.11 -5.16 13.59
C ASN A 45 10.65 -6.14 12.54
N LEU A 46 10.03 -6.22 11.36
CA LEU A 46 10.50 -7.02 10.22
C LEU A 46 11.63 -6.34 9.43
N GLY A 47 12.08 -5.15 9.86
CA GLY A 47 13.17 -4.42 9.23
C GLY A 47 12.76 -3.52 8.06
N PHE A 48 11.45 -3.32 7.81
CA PHE A 48 10.99 -2.30 6.88
C PHE A 48 11.12 -0.93 7.52
N ALA A 49 12.33 -0.36 7.51
CA ALA A 49 12.61 0.91 8.19
C ALA A 49 11.78 2.09 7.65
N LYS A 50 11.64 2.18 6.32
CA LYS A 50 10.88 3.23 5.62
C LYS A 50 10.13 2.67 4.40
N PRO A 51 9.03 3.31 3.97
CA PRO A 51 8.38 2.97 2.71
C PRO A 51 9.32 3.23 1.53
N LYS A 52 9.34 2.32 0.54
CA LYS A 52 9.98 2.55 -0.76
C LYS A 52 9.13 3.52 -1.61
N PRO A 53 9.69 4.20 -2.62
CA PRO A 53 8.95 5.19 -3.42
C PRO A 53 7.59 4.71 -3.94
N ILE A 54 7.52 3.48 -4.47
CA ILE A 54 6.24 2.92 -4.95
C ILE A 54 5.22 2.75 -3.81
N GLN A 55 5.67 2.38 -2.62
CA GLN A 55 4.84 2.18 -1.43
C GLN A 55 4.36 3.52 -0.87
N MET A 56 5.23 4.54 -0.85
CA MET A 56 4.93 5.89 -0.36
C MET A 56 3.64 6.44 -0.99
N GLN A 57 3.47 6.25 -2.30
CA GLN A 57 2.33 6.78 -3.04
C GLN A 57 1.21 5.75 -3.26
N ALA A 58 1.53 4.48 -3.50
CA ALA A 58 0.52 3.47 -3.80
C ALA A 58 -0.33 3.10 -2.57
N ILE A 59 0.27 3.03 -1.38
CA ILE A 59 -0.45 2.61 -0.16
C ILE A 59 -1.57 3.61 0.18
N PRO A 60 -1.34 4.94 0.24
CA PRO A 60 -2.43 5.91 0.46
C PRO A 60 -3.54 5.84 -0.60
N ILE A 61 -3.20 5.54 -1.86
CA ILE A 61 -4.19 5.36 -2.93
C ILE A 61 -5.02 4.10 -2.69
N GLY A 62 -4.38 2.97 -2.36
CA GLY A 62 -5.06 1.71 -2.05
C GLY A 62 -5.94 1.80 -0.80
N MET A 63 -5.49 2.53 0.22
CA MET A 63 -6.28 2.83 1.42
C MET A 63 -7.52 3.69 1.12
N SER A 64 -7.52 4.41 0.00
CA SER A 64 -8.69 5.17 -0.49
C SER A 64 -9.64 4.32 -1.35
N LEU A 65 -9.40 3.00 -1.46
CA LEU A 65 -10.17 2.06 -2.28
C LEU A 65 -10.30 2.49 -3.75
N ARG A 66 -9.24 3.09 -4.29
CA ARG A 66 -9.19 3.49 -5.70
C ARG A 66 -8.31 2.56 -6.51
N ASP A 67 -8.72 2.30 -7.74
CA ASP A 67 -7.91 1.58 -8.71
C ASP A 67 -6.59 2.30 -8.97
N LEU A 68 -5.53 1.53 -9.12
CA LEU A 68 -4.17 2.03 -9.29
C LEU A 68 -3.41 1.15 -10.28
N MET A 69 -2.79 1.80 -11.28
CA MET A 69 -1.73 1.22 -12.08
C MET A 69 -0.38 1.68 -11.53
N ALA A 70 0.35 0.77 -10.89
CA ALA A 70 1.66 1.03 -10.29
C ALA A 70 2.78 0.45 -11.17
N ILE A 71 3.62 1.32 -11.73
CA ILE A 71 4.74 0.92 -12.61
C ILE A 71 6.05 1.12 -11.85
N ALA A 72 6.75 0.02 -11.57
CA ALA A 72 8.09 0.01 -10.97
C ALA A 72 8.81 -1.30 -11.32
N PRO A 73 10.15 -1.36 -11.36
CA PRO A 73 10.91 -2.61 -11.52
C PRO A 73 10.62 -3.69 -10.44
N THR A 74 10.98 -4.94 -10.72
CA THR A 74 10.96 -6.02 -9.71
C THR A 74 11.98 -5.70 -8.61
N GLY A 75 11.65 -6.00 -7.35
CA GLY A 75 12.48 -5.63 -6.20
C GLY A 75 12.16 -4.25 -5.58
N GLU A 76 11.38 -3.40 -6.27
CA GLU A 76 10.96 -2.09 -5.75
C GLU A 76 9.89 -2.14 -4.65
N GLY A 77 9.48 -3.33 -4.22
CA GLY A 77 8.55 -3.48 -3.10
C GLY A 77 7.07 -3.30 -3.47
N LYS A 78 6.72 -3.49 -4.76
CA LYS A 78 5.33 -3.53 -5.24
C LYS A 78 4.46 -4.50 -4.44
N THR A 79 5.02 -5.66 -4.04
CA THR A 79 4.31 -6.66 -3.23
C THR A 79 3.72 -6.08 -1.95
N LEU A 80 4.54 -5.40 -1.15
CA LEU A 80 4.04 -4.77 0.07
C LEU A 80 3.08 -3.60 -0.22
N ALA A 81 3.28 -2.90 -1.34
CA ALA A 81 2.45 -1.77 -1.74
C ALA A 81 0.97 -2.16 -1.95
N TYR A 82 0.70 -3.36 -2.51
CA TYR A 82 -0.67 -3.87 -2.62
C TYR A 82 -1.10 -4.73 -1.41
N LEU A 83 -0.19 -5.47 -0.77
CA LEU A 83 -0.56 -6.32 0.37
C LEU A 83 -0.95 -5.53 1.61
N LEU A 84 -0.29 -4.40 1.91
CA LEU A 84 -0.58 -3.67 3.14
C LEU A 84 -2.02 -3.14 3.18
N PRO A 85 -2.56 -2.49 2.12
CA PRO A 85 -3.98 -2.13 2.07
C PRO A 85 -4.92 -3.34 2.18
N ILE A 86 -4.58 -4.47 1.52
CA ILE A 86 -5.39 -5.71 1.58
C ILE A 86 -5.45 -6.24 3.02
N VAL A 87 -4.30 -6.37 3.70
CA VAL A 87 -4.25 -6.86 5.08
C VAL A 87 -5.01 -5.92 6.01
N GLN A 88 -4.86 -4.59 5.85
CA GLN A 88 -5.61 -3.62 6.62
C GLN A 88 -7.13 -3.75 6.40
N PHE A 89 -7.58 -4.00 5.17
CA PHE A 89 -8.99 -4.26 4.85
C PHE A 89 -9.51 -5.55 5.52
N LEU A 90 -8.67 -6.59 5.61
CA LEU A 90 -9.03 -7.88 6.19
C LEU A 90 -9.07 -7.87 7.73
N LEU A 91 -8.26 -7.05 8.39
CA LEU A 91 -8.13 -7.02 9.85
C LEU A 91 -9.44 -6.89 10.65
N PRO A 92 -10.40 -6.02 10.28
CA PRO A 92 -11.66 -5.90 11.02
C PRO A 92 -12.68 -6.98 10.69
N LEU A 93 -12.44 -7.83 9.68
CA LEU A 93 -13.37 -8.88 9.30
C LEU A 93 -13.40 -9.97 10.37
N GLU A 94 -14.58 -10.56 10.59
CA GLU A 94 -14.70 -11.69 11.51
C GLU A 94 -13.83 -12.86 11.03
N ARG A 95 -13.41 -13.70 11.98
CA ARG A 95 -12.67 -14.92 11.66
C ARG A 95 -13.45 -15.77 10.65
N LEU A 96 -12.72 -16.35 9.72
CA LEU A 96 -13.27 -17.30 8.75
C LEU A 96 -13.95 -18.45 9.51
N ASN A 97 -15.19 -18.71 9.13
CA ASN A 97 -15.93 -19.92 9.47
C ASN A 97 -16.17 -20.73 8.17
N MET A 98 -16.73 -21.94 8.29
CA MET A 98 -16.95 -22.80 7.13
C MET A 98 -17.82 -22.13 6.06
N GLU A 99 -18.87 -21.42 6.46
CA GLU A 99 -19.77 -20.72 5.55
C GLU A 99 -19.06 -19.63 4.73
N LYS A 100 -18.21 -18.81 5.37
CA LYS A 100 -17.43 -17.77 4.68
C LYS A 100 -16.33 -18.35 3.81
N PHE A 101 -15.78 -19.49 4.19
CA PHE A 101 -14.78 -20.17 3.39
C PHE A 101 -15.36 -20.62 2.03
N GLU A 102 -16.61 -21.11 2.04
CA GLU A 102 -17.32 -21.52 0.82
C GLU A 102 -17.64 -20.34 -0.13
N GLN A 103 -17.68 -19.10 0.38
CA GLN A 103 -17.88 -17.89 -0.43
C GLN A 103 -16.62 -17.48 -1.22
N GLY A 104 -15.47 -18.08 -0.93
CA GLY A 104 -14.21 -17.80 -1.61
C GLY A 104 -13.37 -16.69 -0.97
N PRO A 105 -12.23 -16.31 -1.60
CA PRO A 105 -11.29 -15.37 -1.02
C PRO A 105 -11.77 -13.92 -1.13
N TYR A 106 -11.47 -13.10 -0.11
CA TYR A 106 -11.69 -11.65 -0.13
C TYR A 106 -10.78 -10.89 -1.09
N ALA A 107 -9.60 -11.44 -1.40
CA ALA A 107 -8.62 -10.82 -2.30
C ALA A 107 -7.92 -11.89 -3.12
N ILE A 108 -7.73 -11.61 -4.42
CA ILE A 108 -7.00 -12.47 -5.35
C ILE A 108 -5.81 -11.66 -5.86
N VAL A 109 -4.61 -12.22 -5.71
CA VAL A 109 -3.38 -11.67 -6.29
C VAL A 109 -2.99 -12.59 -7.44
N VAL A 110 -3.11 -12.08 -8.66
CA VAL A 110 -2.70 -12.81 -9.86
C VAL A 110 -1.28 -12.39 -10.22
N VAL A 111 -0.36 -13.35 -10.27
CA VAL A 111 1.02 -13.14 -10.69
C VAL A 111 1.28 -13.93 -11.97
N PRO A 112 2.02 -13.38 -12.95
CA PRO A 112 2.50 -14.18 -14.06
C PRO A 112 3.48 -15.23 -13.55
N THR A 113 3.43 -16.44 -14.09
CA THR A 113 4.48 -17.44 -13.87
C THR A 113 5.63 -17.14 -14.82
N GLU A 114 6.85 -16.98 -14.32
CA GLU A 114 8.04 -17.07 -15.16
C GLU A 114 8.19 -18.56 -15.54
N SER A 115 7.96 -18.86 -16.81
CA SER A 115 8.27 -20.16 -17.45
C SER A 115 9.38 -19.93 -18.47
#